data_AF-A0A8T0GIX0-F1
#
_entry.id   AF-A0A8T0GIX0-F1
#
_cell.length_a   1.000
_cell.length_b   1.000
_cell.length_c   1.000
_cell.angle_alpha   90.00
_cell.angle_beta   90.00
_cell.angle_gamma   90.00
#
_symmetry.space_group_name_H-M   'P 1'
#
loop_
_entity.id
_entity.type
_entity.pdbx_description
1 polymer ?
#
loop_
_entity_poly.entity_id
_entity_poly.type
_entity_poly.pdbx_seq_one_letter_code
_entity_poly.pdbx_strand_id
1 'polypeptide(L)'
;MALSTGALRRLLQQSRSSAAALCRDSSSLQFARSLTTGFEHDRCWGVHEQRHVQNFEVGSGVRHIRTHTKHKVILTSPIERLGKPGQIVSVAPGYARNRLIPNMLALPAIDKFVLMVQNQIKQAGSQIEDTVEKVEVKEETEEERMKAVDVVLRRLAKGRVVLRRDVGMKTTLLKLVTKSDILEEVKRQLGVELHEENMVLESAFSEVGDYDVLLRLPEGLKLPGDKAKMFLKIRIRRK
;
A
#
# COMPACT_ATOMS: atom_id res chain seq x y z
N MET A 1 24.56 51.89 19.87
CA MET A 1 24.22 51.37 21.21
C MET A 1 23.28 50.20 20.99
N ALA A 2 23.75 48.96 20.85
CA ALA A 2 24.34 48.05 21.84
C ALA A 2 23.34 47.54 22.89
N LEU A 3 23.43 46.23 23.15
CA LEU A 3 22.72 45.34 24.09
C LEU A 3 21.51 44.59 23.50
N SER A 4 21.36 43.28 23.65
CA SER A 4 22.27 42.22 24.11
C SER A 4 21.62 40.87 23.84
N THR A 5 22.41 39.94 23.35
CA THR A 5 22.20 38.49 23.33
C THR A 5 21.71 37.96 24.68
N GLY A 6 20.47 37.47 24.77
CA GLY A 6 19.97 36.92 26.04
C GLY A 6 18.68 36.10 26.02
N ALA A 7 18.01 35.93 24.87
CA ALA A 7 16.66 35.34 24.83
C ALA A 7 16.55 33.97 24.14
N LEU A 8 17.68 33.35 23.74
CA LEU A 8 17.69 32.06 23.02
C LEU A 8 18.31 30.90 23.82
N ARG A 9 18.26 30.97 25.15
CA ARG A 9 18.84 29.95 26.04
C ARG A 9 17.96 29.65 27.26
N ARG A 10 16.66 29.41 27.05
CA ARG A 10 15.71 29.09 28.14
C ARG A 10 14.55 28.17 27.72
N LEU A 11 14.78 27.22 26.82
CA LEU A 11 13.79 26.18 26.48
C LEU A 11 14.36 24.76 26.46
N LEU A 12 15.45 24.52 27.19
CA LEU A 12 16.06 23.19 27.34
C LEU A 12 16.61 22.99 28.76
N GLN A 13 15.86 23.36 29.80
CA GLN A 13 16.25 22.97 31.16
C GLN A 13 15.11 23.14 32.18
N GLN A 14 14.19 22.18 32.28
CA GLN A 14 13.49 21.85 33.53
C GLN A 14 12.69 20.55 33.42
N SER A 15 13.37 19.44 33.63
CA SER A 15 12.90 18.34 34.50
C SER A 15 14.03 17.32 34.64
N ARG A 16 15.02 17.67 35.47
CA ARG A 16 15.81 16.67 36.19
C ARG A 16 14.90 16.09 37.26
N SER A 17 14.64 14.79 37.26
CA SER A 17 14.73 13.93 38.46
C SER A 17 14.21 12.53 38.15
N SER A 18 15.14 11.59 37.98
CA SER A 18 15.12 10.23 38.54
C SER A 18 15.88 9.28 37.61
N ALA A 19 17.02 8.82 38.11
CA ALA A 19 17.73 7.57 37.81
C ALA A 19 19.24 7.81 37.83
N ALA A 20 19.73 8.13 39.02
CA ALA A 20 21.09 7.82 39.41
C ALA A 20 21.17 6.31 39.67
N ALA A 21 22.17 5.63 39.09
CA ALA A 21 22.98 4.58 39.71
C ALA A 21 23.62 3.68 38.65
N LEU A 22 24.68 4.14 37.99
CA LEU A 22 25.68 3.27 37.37
C LEU A 22 27.03 3.95 37.47
N CYS A 23 27.89 3.49 38.36
CA CYS A 23 29.33 3.70 38.27
C CYS A 23 30.06 2.51 38.90
N ARG A 24 31.24 2.23 38.32
CA ARG A 24 32.41 1.49 38.83
C ARG A 24 32.39 -0.03 38.60
N ASP A 25 33.48 -0.66 38.17
CA ASP A 25 34.83 -0.19 37.84
C ASP A 25 35.60 -1.31 37.11
N SER A 26 36.49 -0.89 36.20
CA SER A 26 37.90 -1.30 36.11
C SER A 26 38.34 -2.78 36.13
N SER A 27 38.93 -3.16 34.99
CA SER A 27 40.30 -3.71 34.86
C SER A 27 40.69 -5.08 35.45
N SER A 28 41.07 -5.95 34.51
CA SER A 28 42.36 -6.66 34.45
C SER A 28 42.62 -7.93 35.28
N LEU A 29 43.21 -8.90 34.55
CA LEU A 29 44.23 -9.89 34.96
C LEU A 29 43.84 -11.13 35.77
N GLN A 30 43.93 -12.27 35.05
CA GLN A 30 44.67 -13.51 35.39
C GLN A 30 44.33 -14.32 36.65
N PHE A 31 44.85 -15.56 36.64
CA PHE A 31 44.77 -16.67 37.61
C PHE A 31 43.53 -17.57 37.45
N ALA A 32 43.61 -18.78 36.89
CA ALA A 32 44.46 -19.95 37.14
C ALA A 32 44.24 -20.62 38.51
N ARG A 33 43.72 -21.86 38.44
CA ARG A 33 44.00 -23.08 39.25
C ARG A 33 43.95 -23.00 40.79
N SER A 34 43.05 -23.81 41.37
CA SER A 34 43.32 -24.87 42.38
C SER A 34 41.97 -25.41 42.89
N LEU A 35 41.60 -26.67 42.61
CA LEU A 35 41.89 -27.93 43.33
C LEU A 35 41.19 -28.09 44.69
N THR A 36 40.44 -29.22 44.77
CA THR A 36 40.14 -30.06 45.96
C THR A 36 39.16 -29.48 46.99
N THR A 37 38.19 -30.16 47.59
CA THR A 37 37.80 -31.57 47.88
C THR A 37 36.26 -31.54 48.07
N GLY A 38 35.42 -32.51 47.71
CA GLY A 38 35.28 -33.87 48.24
C GLY A 38 33.82 -34.10 48.72
N PHE A 39 33.35 -35.36 48.69
CA PHE A 39 32.14 -35.94 49.30
C PHE A 39 30.78 -35.81 48.56
N GLU A 40 30.31 -36.81 47.80
CA GLU A 40 29.69 -38.12 48.17
C GLU A 40 28.22 -38.05 48.62
N HIS A 41 27.28 -38.46 47.73
CA HIS A 41 26.55 -39.73 47.86
C HIS A 41 25.53 -39.92 46.72
N ASP A 42 25.73 -41.00 45.96
CA ASP A 42 24.75 -42.00 45.53
C ASP A 42 23.30 -41.59 45.19
N ARG A 43 22.95 -41.83 43.92
CA ARG A 43 22.27 -43.10 43.58
C ARG A 43 22.29 -43.41 42.07
N CYS A 44 22.99 -44.49 41.77
CA CYS A 44 22.66 -45.57 40.83
C CYS A 44 22.31 -45.21 39.38
N TRP A 45 23.35 -45.22 38.53
CA TRP A 45 23.27 -45.81 37.21
C TRP A 45 23.97 -47.18 37.25
N GLY A 46 23.33 -48.17 36.66
CA GLY A 46 23.82 -49.52 36.50
C GLY A 46 22.62 -50.40 36.18
N VAL A 47 22.59 -51.17 35.11
CA VAL A 47 23.67 -52.00 34.58
C VAL A 47 23.17 -52.57 33.24
N HIS A 48 24.04 -52.55 32.21
CA HIS A 48 24.29 -53.60 31.21
C HIS A 48 23.10 -54.17 30.38
N GLU A 49 23.22 -54.72 29.18
CA GLU A 49 24.28 -55.10 28.24
C GLU A 49 23.54 -55.85 27.11
N GLN A 50 24.25 -56.12 26.03
CA GLN A 50 23.94 -57.11 25.00
C GLN A 50 22.88 -56.76 23.94
N ARG A 51 23.44 -56.24 22.85
CA ARG A 51 23.22 -56.66 21.45
C ARG A 51 22.15 -57.74 21.26
N HIS A 52 21.12 -57.40 20.49
CA HIS A 52 20.55 -58.38 19.57
C HIS A 52 20.28 -57.70 18.22
N VAL A 53 21.21 -57.93 17.28
CA VAL A 53 20.92 -57.79 15.85
C VAL A 53 19.99 -58.93 15.52
N GLN A 54 18.67 -58.69 15.53
CA GLN A 54 17.78 -59.57 14.79
C GLN A 54 17.83 -59.12 13.34
N ASN A 55 18.60 -59.87 12.56
CA ASN A 55 18.22 -60.13 11.19
C ASN A 55 16.74 -60.52 11.20
N PHE A 56 15.86 -59.62 10.77
CA PHE A 56 14.48 -59.99 10.50
C PHE A 56 14.43 -60.51 9.07
N GLU A 57 14.31 -61.82 9.00
CA GLU A 57 14.23 -62.61 7.79
C GLU A 57 13.13 -62.13 6.86
N VAL A 58 13.44 -62.24 5.57
CA VAL A 58 12.52 -62.07 4.45
C VAL A 58 11.42 -63.12 4.56
N GLY A 59 10.14 -62.71 4.53
CA GLY A 59 9.05 -63.63 4.20
C GLY A 59 7.82 -63.59 5.10
N SER A 60 7.07 -62.50 5.06
CA SER A 60 5.61 -62.62 5.04
C SER A 60 5.07 -61.53 4.13
N GLY A 61 4.38 -61.94 3.07
CA GLY A 61 3.70 -61.04 2.17
C GLY A 61 2.61 -60.29 2.91
N VAL A 62 2.98 -59.15 3.50
CA VAL A 62 2.01 -58.14 3.92
C VAL A 62 1.39 -57.66 2.62
N ARG A 63 0.24 -58.23 2.25
CA ARG A 63 -0.67 -57.61 1.30
C ARG A 63 -0.82 -56.18 1.82
N HIS A 64 -0.22 -55.22 1.12
CA HIS A 64 -0.43 -53.82 1.42
C HIS A 64 -1.93 -53.58 1.34
N ILE A 65 -2.61 -53.59 2.49
CA ILE A 65 -3.96 -53.09 2.58
C ILE A 65 -3.79 -51.63 2.18
N ARG A 66 -4.17 -51.30 0.95
CA ARG A 66 -4.19 -49.93 0.43
C ARG A 66 -5.28 -49.18 1.19
N THR A 67 -5.05 -48.93 2.47
CA THR A 67 -5.84 -47.98 3.23
C THR A 67 -5.47 -46.62 2.67
N HIS A 68 -6.35 -46.08 1.83
CA HIS A 68 -6.22 -44.72 1.34
C HIS A 68 -6.48 -43.78 2.53
N THR A 69 -5.46 -43.57 3.36
CA THR A 69 -5.49 -42.56 4.41
C THR A 69 -5.46 -41.19 3.77
N LYS A 70 -6.48 -40.37 4.06
CA LYS A 70 -6.54 -38.99 3.58
C LYS A 70 -5.76 -38.08 4.53
N HIS A 71 -4.98 -37.14 3.99
CA HIS A 71 -4.25 -36.14 4.77
C HIS A 71 -5.11 -34.89 4.99
N LYS A 72 -5.07 -34.35 6.21
CA LYS A 72 -5.68 -33.04 6.52
C LYS A 72 -4.63 -31.95 6.30
N VAL A 73 -4.98 -30.93 5.52
CA VAL A 73 -4.13 -29.79 5.22
C VAL A 73 -4.92 -28.49 5.32
N ILE A 74 -4.24 -27.40 5.65
CA ILE A 74 -4.78 -26.04 5.71
C ILE A 74 -4.35 -25.32 4.45
N LEU A 75 -5.28 -24.77 3.68
CA LEU A 75 -4.93 -24.03 2.46
C LEU A 75 -4.36 -22.65 2.79
N THR A 76 -3.25 -22.27 2.16
CA THR A 76 -2.68 -20.91 2.29
C THR A 76 -3.13 -20.02 1.14
N SER A 77 -3.32 -20.60 -0.04
CA SER A 77 -3.76 -19.91 -1.26
C SER A 77 -5.12 -20.43 -1.71
N PRO A 78 -5.92 -19.62 -2.43
CA PRO A 78 -7.14 -20.12 -3.07
C PRO A 78 -6.78 -21.13 -4.16
N ILE A 79 -7.44 -22.28 -4.16
CA ILE A 79 -7.26 -23.31 -5.18
C ILE A 79 -8.63 -23.68 -5.73
N GLU A 80 -8.77 -23.59 -7.05
CA GLU A 80 -9.97 -24.02 -7.77
C GLU A 80 -10.26 -25.49 -7.40
N ARG A 81 -11.52 -25.75 -6.98
CA ARG A 81 -12.05 -27.06 -6.53
C ARG A 81 -11.78 -27.48 -5.08
N LEU A 82 -10.84 -26.87 -4.35
CA LEU A 82 -10.58 -27.23 -2.95
C LEU A 82 -11.23 -26.26 -1.96
N GLY A 83 -11.08 -24.95 -2.17
CA GLY A 83 -11.66 -23.95 -1.28
C GLY A 83 -10.85 -22.67 -1.15
N LYS A 84 -11.27 -21.86 -0.18
CA LYS A 84 -10.67 -20.58 0.18
C LYS A 84 -9.43 -20.79 1.07
N PRO A 85 -8.48 -19.83 1.09
CA PRO A 85 -7.38 -19.87 2.05
C PRO A 85 -7.91 -19.92 3.49
N GLY A 86 -7.25 -20.69 4.35
CA GLY A 86 -7.62 -20.91 5.75
C GLY A 86 -8.49 -22.13 6.02
N GLN A 87 -9.05 -22.76 5.00
CA GLN A 87 -9.92 -23.93 5.18
C GLN A 87 -9.08 -25.19 5.40
N ILE A 88 -9.55 -26.04 6.33
CA ILE A 88 -8.97 -27.37 6.59
C ILE A 88 -9.66 -28.37 5.66
N VAL A 89 -8.90 -28.95 4.72
CA VAL A 89 -9.40 -29.89 3.72
C VAL A 89 -8.72 -31.24 3.83
N SER A 90 -9.47 -32.31 3.52
CA SER A 90 -8.97 -33.69 3.51
C SER A 90 -8.66 -34.12 2.07
N VAL A 91 -7.38 -34.32 1.75
CA VAL A 91 -6.89 -34.61 0.40
C VAL A 91 -6.17 -35.96 0.32
N ALA A 92 -5.96 -36.45 -0.90
CA ALA A 92 -5.15 -37.65 -1.12
C ALA A 92 -3.69 -37.41 -0.67
N PRO A 93 -3.02 -38.43 -0.11
CA PRO A 93 -1.73 -38.22 0.54
C PRO A 93 -0.63 -37.84 -0.46
N GLY A 94 -0.66 -38.40 -1.68
CA GLY A 94 0.25 -38.01 -2.74
C GLY A 94 0.03 -36.57 -3.21
N TYR A 95 -1.21 -36.09 -3.21
CA TYR A 95 -1.52 -34.72 -3.61
C TYR A 95 -0.99 -33.69 -2.58
N ALA A 96 -1.13 -33.98 -1.29
CA ALA A 96 -0.54 -33.16 -0.23
C ALA A 96 1.00 -33.11 -0.33
N ARG A 97 1.66 -34.28 -0.38
CA ARG A 97 3.13 -34.36 -0.34
C ARG A 97 3.81 -33.85 -1.61
N ASN A 98 3.22 -34.08 -2.78
CA ASN A 98 3.88 -33.80 -4.06
C ASN A 98 3.51 -32.44 -4.63
N ARG A 99 2.30 -31.93 -4.34
CA ARG A 99 1.80 -30.68 -4.93
C ARG A 99 1.62 -29.57 -3.89
N LEU A 100 0.85 -29.81 -2.84
CA LEU A 100 0.39 -28.71 -1.99
C LEU A 100 1.49 -28.18 -1.06
N ILE A 101 2.17 -29.08 -0.35
CA ILE A 101 3.22 -28.73 0.62
C ILE A 101 4.47 -28.13 -0.06
N PRO A 102 5.07 -28.74 -1.10
CA PRO A 102 6.30 -28.22 -1.69
C PRO A 102 6.11 -26.89 -2.43
N ASN A 103 4.90 -26.62 -2.94
CA ASN A 103 4.59 -25.34 -3.60
C ASN A 103 4.04 -24.29 -2.63
N MET A 104 4.10 -24.52 -1.31
CA MET A 104 3.59 -23.62 -0.27
C MET A 104 2.10 -23.25 -0.40
N LEU A 105 1.31 -24.10 -1.08
CA LEU A 105 -0.12 -23.87 -1.29
C LEU A 105 -0.97 -24.35 -0.10
N ALA A 106 -0.44 -25.28 0.70
CA ALA A 106 -1.07 -25.74 1.92
C ALA A 106 -0.05 -26.15 3.00
N LEU A 107 -0.45 -26.04 4.26
CA LEU A 107 0.30 -26.50 5.42
C LEU A 107 -0.32 -27.79 6.01
N PRO A 108 0.47 -28.66 6.65
CA PRO A 108 -0.10 -29.81 7.36
C PRO A 108 -0.99 -29.33 8.50
N ALA A 109 -2.15 -29.98 8.69
CA ALA A 109 -3.11 -29.63 9.73
C ALA A 109 -2.66 -30.14 11.12
N ILE A 110 -1.56 -29.57 11.62
CA ILE A 110 -1.09 -29.72 13.00
C ILE A 110 -1.62 -28.53 13.80
N ASP A 111 -2.02 -28.74 15.04
CA ASP A 111 -2.66 -27.72 15.89
C ASP A 111 -1.89 -26.38 15.93
N LYS A 112 -0.56 -26.45 15.97
CA LYS A 112 0.31 -25.26 15.90
C LYS A 112 0.12 -24.43 14.62
N PHE A 113 0.02 -25.09 13.47
CA PHE A 113 -0.17 -24.42 12.18
C PHE A 113 -1.61 -23.93 12.01
N VAL A 114 -2.59 -24.66 12.56
CA VAL A 114 -4.00 -24.21 12.57
C VAL A 114 -4.12 -22.87 13.29
N LEU A 115 -3.56 -22.76 14.49
CA LEU A 115 -3.60 -21.52 15.28
C LEU A 115 -2.85 -20.38 14.60
N MET A 116 -1.68 -20.65 14.02
CA MET A 116 -0.90 -19.65 13.29
C MET A 116 -1.66 -19.07 12.10
N VAL A 117 -2.24 -19.95 11.26
CA VAL A 117 -3.00 -19.52 10.07
C VAL A 117 -4.27 -18.79 10.48
N GLN A 118 -4.99 -19.24 11.52
CA GLN A 118 -6.15 -18.52 12.03
C GLN A 118 -5.81 -17.12 12.53
N ASN A 119 -4.69 -16.95 13.24
CA ASN A 119 -4.26 -15.64 13.70
C ASN A 119 -3.84 -14.73 12.53
N GLN A 120 -3.14 -15.26 11.53
CA GLN A 120 -2.81 -14.52 10.32
C GLN A 120 -4.06 -14.10 9.55
N ILE A 121 -5.06 -14.97 9.43
CA ILE A 121 -6.33 -14.64 8.76
C ILE A 121 -7.14 -13.64 9.55
N LYS A 122 -7.12 -13.67 10.88
CA LYS A 122 -7.78 -12.63 11.70
C LYS A 122 -7.12 -11.26 11.52
N GLN A 123 -5.78 -11.23 11.48
CA GLN A 123 -5.01 -9.99 11.21
C GLN A 123 -5.19 -9.49 9.77
N ALA A 124 -5.32 -10.39 8.80
CA ALA A 124 -5.60 -10.03 7.41
C ALA A 124 -7.07 -9.67 7.19
N GLY A 125 -8.01 -10.34 7.87
CA GLY A 125 -9.45 -10.13 7.78
C GLY A 125 -9.87 -8.73 8.25
N SER A 126 -9.24 -8.22 9.31
CA SER A 126 -9.38 -6.82 9.73
C SER A 126 -8.88 -5.81 8.69
N GLN A 127 -8.13 -6.24 7.68
CA GLN A 127 -7.72 -5.40 6.54
C GLN A 127 -8.61 -5.63 5.30
N ILE A 128 -9.42 -6.70 5.27
CA ILE A 128 -10.20 -7.12 4.10
C ILE A 128 -11.68 -6.70 4.21
N GLU A 129 -12.27 -6.62 5.40
CA GLU A 129 -13.60 -6.00 5.57
C GLU A 129 -13.61 -4.53 5.08
N ASP A 130 -12.47 -3.84 5.23
CA ASP A 130 -12.18 -2.53 4.65
C ASP A 130 -12.15 -2.49 3.11
N THR A 131 -12.17 -3.62 2.42
CA THR A 131 -12.00 -3.67 0.95
C THR A 131 -13.26 -4.06 0.19
N VAL A 132 -14.21 -4.78 0.79
CA VAL A 132 -15.47 -5.17 0.12
C VAL A 132 -16.54 -4.07 0.24
N GLU A 133 -16.71 -3.42 1.41
CA GLU A 133 -17.56 -2.22 1.52
C GLU A 133 -17.02 -1.05 0.69
N LYS A 134 -15.71 -1.03 0.42
CA LYS A 134 -15.10 -0.04 -0.47
C LYS A 134 -15.41 -0.25 -1.95
N VAL A 135 -16.02 -1.36 -2.40
CA VAL A 135 -16.34 -1.52 -3.83
C VAL A 135 -17.74 -0.98 -4.12
N GLU A 136 -18.74 -1.30 -3.29
CA GLU A 136 -20.11 -0.84 -3.49
C GLU A 136 -20.27 0.67 -3.20
N VAL A 137 -19.58 1.20 -2.18
CA VAL A 137 -19.54 2.66 -1.94
C VAL A 137 -18.79 3.40 -3.06
N LYS A 138 -17.83 2.75 -3.74
CA LYS A 138 -17.11 3.37 -4.85
C LYS A 138 -17.97 3.51 -6.10
N GLU A 139 -18.84 2.55 -6.41
CA GLU A 139 -19.69 2.62 -7.60
C GLU A 139 -20.71 3.76 -7.50
N GLU A 140 -21.33 3.96 -6.32
CA GLU A 140 -22.19 5.12 -6.08
C GLU A 140 -21.40 6.44 -6.18
N THR A 141 -20.17 6.46 -5.65
CA THR A 141 -19.27 7.62 -5.75
C THR A 141 -18.88 7.91 -7.21
N GLU A 142 -18.71 6.89 -8.05
CA GLU A 142 -18.33 7.05 -9.45
C GLU A 142 -19.46 7.69 -10.27
N GLU A 143 -20.71 7.28 -10.06
CA GLU A 143 -21.84 7.91 -10.72
C GLU A 143 -22.03 9.37 -10.32
N GLU A 144 -21.92 9.68 -9.03
CA GLU A 144 -22.00 11.05 -8.53
C GLU A 144 -20.87 11.92 -9.06
N ARG A 145 -19.65 11.37 -9.15
CA ARG A 145 -18.50 12.03 -9.78
C ARG A 145 -18.74 12.31 -11.25
N MET A 146 -19.27 11.34 -12.01
CA MET A 146 -19.59 11.53 -13.42
C MET A 146 -20.62 12.65 -13.61
N LYS A 147 -21.68 12.67 -12.78
CA LYS A 147 -22.70 13.74 -12.80
C LYS A 147 -22.09 15.11 -12.50
N ALA A 148 -21.19 15.21 -11.52
CA ALA A 148 -20.51 16.46 -11.19
C ALA A 148 -19.62 16.95 -12.35
N VAL A 149 -18.87 16.05 -12.98
CA VAL A 149 -18.03 16.36 -14.14
C VAL A 149 -18.87 16.83 -15.32
N ASP A 150 -20.01 16.20 -15.59
CA ASP A 150 -20.93 16.60 -16.67
C ASP A 150 -21.43 18.04 -16.49
N VAL A 151 -21.74 18.45 -15.25
CA VAL A 151 -22.14 19.84 -14.95
C VAL A 151 -21.01 20.82 -15.27
N VAL A 152 -19.77 20.47 -14.89
CA VAL A 152 -18.59 21.28 -15.20
C VAL A 152 -18.36 21.39 -16.71
N LEU A 153 -18.45 20.27 -17.44
CA LEU A 153 -18.30 20.26 -18.90
C LEU A 153 -19.35 21.13 -19.59
N ARG A 154 -20.61 21.09 -19.15
CA ARG A 154 -21.68 21.96 -19.67
C ARG A 154 -21.40 23.44 -19.42
N ARG A 155 -20.83 23.78 -18.25
CA ARG A 155 -20.42 25.17 -17.94
C ARG A 155 -19.27 25.62 -18.84
N LEU A 156 -18.26 24.78 -19.04
CA LEU A 156 -17.12 25.08 -19.92
C LEU A 156 -17.55 25.23 -21.39
N ALA A 157 -18.45 24.36 -21.88
CA ALA A 157 -18.93 24.40 -23.26
C ALA A 157 -19.77 25.64 -23.59
N LYS A 158 -20.54 26.15 -22.62
CA LYS A 158 -21.30 27.41 -22.77
C LYS A 158 -20.49 28.65 -22.40
N GLY A 159 -19.49 28.48 -21.55
CA GLY A 159 -18.68 29.55 -21.00
C GLY A 159 -17.86 30.25 -22.08
N ARG A 160 -17.88 31.59 -22.04
CA ARG A 160 -16.96 32.44 -22.80
C ARG A 160 -16.12 33.21 -21.79
N VAL A 161 -14.82 32.94 -21.77
CA VAL A 161 -13.89 33.60 -20.84
C VAL A 161 -13.40 34.89 -21.47
N VAL A 162 -13.53 36.00 -20.75
CA VAL A 162 -13.16 37.32 -21.28
C VAL A 162 -11.97 37.88 -20.53
N LEU A 163 -10.81 37.97 -21.18
CA LEU A 163 -9.61 38.57 -20.62
C LEU A 163 -9.53 40.06 -20.97
N ARG A 164 -9.31 40.89 -19.96
CA ARG A 164 -9.03 42.33 -20.13
C ARG A 164 -7.53 42.58 -19.95
N ARG A 165 -6.87 43.07 -21.00
CA ARG A 165 -5.42 43.32 -21.00
C ARG A 165 -5.10 44.69 -21.60
N ASP A 166 -3.97 45.25 -21.16
CA ASP A 166 -3.45 46.51 -21.68
C ASP A 166 -2.84 46.28 -23.07
N VAL A 167 -3.29 47.08 -24.02
CA VAL A 167 -2.92 47.00 -25.43
C VAL A 167 -1.96 48.13 -25.75
N GLY A 168 -0.88 47.82 -26.47
CA GLY A 168 0.10 48.80 -26.92
C GLY A 168 -0.36 49.51 -28.19
N MET A 169 0.49 49.53 -29.21
CA MET A 169 0.12 50.07 -30.51
C MET A 169 -0.80 49.10 -31.27
N LYS A 170 -1.89 49.64 -31.86
CA LYS A 170 -2.88 48.91 -32.66
C LYS A 170 -3.59 47.80 -31.88
N THR A 171 -3.24 46.53 -32.11
CA THR A 171 -3.91 45.33 -31.60
C THR A 171 -2.98 44.41 -30.80
N THR A 172 -1.72 44.78 -30.65
CA THR A 172 -0.72 43.97 -29.94
C THR A 172 -0.80 44.20 -28.44
N LEU A 173 -0.81 43.11 -27.67
CA LEU A 173 -0.81 43.12 -26.22
C LEU A 173 0.57 43.52 -25.68
N LEU A 174 0.60 44.32 -24.62
CA LEU A 174 1.85 44.65 -23.94
C LEU A 174 2.45 43.44 -23.22
N LYS A 175 1.59 42.58 -22.68
CA LYS A 175 1.96 41.34 -21.99
C LYS A 175 1.30 40.16 -22.69
N LEU A 176 2.11 39.14 -23.04
CA LEU A 176 1.62 37.90 -23.60
C LEU A 176 0.68 37.21 -22.62
N VAL A 177 -0.38 36.58 -23.14
CA VAL A 177 -1.30 35.78 -22.35
C VAL A 177 -0.83 34.33 -22.34
N THR A 178 -0.37 33.88 -21.18
CA THR A 178 0.10 32.50 -20.94
C THR A 178 -1.05 31.58 -20.52
N LYS A 179 -0.78 30.28 -20.40
CA LYS A 179 -1.75 29.30 -19.88
C LYS A 179 -2.23 29.67 -18.46
N SER A 180 -1.31 30.04 -17.57
CA SER A 180 -1.60 30.44 -16.19
C SER A 180 -2.60 31.60 -16.11
N ASP A 181 -2.42 32.63 -16.95
CA ASP A 181 -3.32 33.77 -17.03
C ASP A 181 -4.76 33.36 -17.41
N ILE A 182 -4.90 32.38 -18.31
CA ILE A 182 -6.21 31.88 -18.74
C ILE A 182 -6.85 31.06 -17.62
N LEU A 183 -6.08 30.23 -16.92
CA LEU A 183 -6.58 29.41 -15.81
C LEU A 183 -7.11 30.28 -14.65
N GLU A 184 -6.42 31.37 -14.31
CA GLU A 184 -6.89 32.33 -13.32
C GLU A 184 -8.25 32.94 -13.71
N GLU A 185 -8.41 33.32 -14.98
CA GLU A 185 -9.65 33.92 -15.47
C GLU A 185 -10.79 32.90 -15.61
N VAL A 186 -10.49 31.64 -15.96
CA VAL A 186 -11.46 30.54 -15.92
C VAL A 186 -11.95 30.34 -14.49
N LYS A 187 -11.03 30.30 -13.51
CA LYS A 187 -11.38 30.13 -12.10
C LYS A 187 -12.25 31.29 -11.60
N ARG A 188 -11.93 32.53 -11.98
CA ARG A 188 -12.69 33.73 -11.61
C ARG A 188 -14.09 33.79 -12.22
N GLN A 189 -14.22 33.46 -13.51
CA GLN A 189 -15.47 33.69 -14.26
C GLN A 189 -16.40 32.48 -14.25
N LEU A 190 -15.85 31.27 -14.32
CA LEU A 190 -16.63 30.03 -14.39
C LEU A 190 -16.62 29.24 -13.08
N GLY A 191 -15.74 29.58 -12.12
CA GLY A 191 -15.62 28.88 -10.85
C GLY A 191 -15.09 27.45 -11.01
N VAL A 192 -14.38 27.17 -12.10
CA VAL A 192 -13.82 25.84 -12.40
C VAL A 192 -12.31 25.89 -12.24
N GLU A 193 -11.76 24.94 -11.50
CA GLU A 193 -10.32 24.75 -11.38
C GLU A 193 -9.84 23.81 -12.49
N LEU A 194 -8.94 24.30 -13.35
CA LEU A 194 -8.33 23.54 -14.42
C LEU A 194 -6.81 23.51 -14.21
N HIS A 195 -6.17 22.40 -14.60
CA HIS A 195 -4.72 22.26 -14.62
C HIS A 195 -4.16 22.60 -16.01
N GLU A 196 -2.88 23.00 -16.06
CA GLU A 196 -2.20 23.39 -17.31
C GLU A 196 -2.13 22.28 -18.36
N GLU A 197 -2.12 21.02 -17.91
CA GLU A 197 -2.10 19.81 -18.74
C GLU A 197 -3.40 19.62 -19.54
N ASN A 198 -4.51 20.12 -19.00
CA ASN A 198 -5.84 20.02 -19.61
C ASN A 198 -6.00 21.01 -20.77
N MET A 199 -5.07 21.94 -20.98
CA MET A 199 -5.12 22.94 -22.04
C MET A 199 -3.97 22.79 -23.04
N VAL A 200 -4.35 22.66 -24.32
CA VAL A 200 -3.40 22.65 -25.43
C VAL A 200 -3.27 24.07 -25.98
N LEU A 201 -2.11 24.67 -25.74
CA LEU A 201 -1.74 25.97 -26.29
C LEU A 201 -0.33 25.84 -26.85
N GLU A 202 -0.16 26.03 -28.15
CA GLU A 202 1.14 25.92 -28.85
C GLU A 202 1.98 27.17 -28.63
N SER A 203 1.36 28.35 -28.68
CA SER A 203 2.00 29.64 -28.45
C SER A 203 1.10 30.55 -27.60
N ALA A 204 1.72 31.40 -26.79
CA ALA A 204 1.01 32.41 -26.00
C ALA A 204 0.37 33.47 -26.91
N PHE A 205 -0.75 34.07 -26.49
CA PHE A 205 -1.42 35.08 -27.31
C PHE A 205 -0.74 36.45 -27.17
N SER A 206 -0.41 37.04 -28.32
CA SER A 206 0.20 38.37 -28.42
C SER A 206 -0.76 39.45 -28.92
N GLU A 207 -1.95 39.07 -29.37
CA GLU A 207 -2.91 39.97 -30.01
C GLU A 207 -4.29 39.92 -29.35
N VAL A 208 -5.06 40.98 -29.55
CA VAL A 208 -6.46 41.06 -29.15
C VAL A 208 -7.32 40.34 -30.17
N GLY A 209 -8.18 39.43 -29.72
CA GLY A 209 -9.03 38.64 -30.62
C GLY A 209 -9.92 37.65 -29.89
N ASP A 210 -10.72 36.94 -30.69
CA ASP A 210 -11.46 35.76 -30.26
C ASP A 210 -10.66 34.51 -30.64
N TYR A 211 -10.43 33.63 -29.66
CA TYR A 211 -9.62 32.43 -29.79
C TYR A 211 -10.39 31.22 -29.28
N ASP A 212 -10.24 30.09 -29.97
CA ASP A 212 -10.75 28.80 -29.56
C ASP A 212 -9.59 27.91 -29.11
N VAL A 213 -9.53 27.58 -27.82
CA VAL A 213 -8.45 26.77 -27.24
C VAL A 213 -8.93 25.35 -26.98
N LEU A 214 -8.17 24.37 -27.45
CA LEU A 214 -8.49 22.95 -27.29
C LEU A 214 -8.25 22.50 -25.85
N LEU A 215 -9.25 21.81 -25.27
CA LEU A 215 -9.14 21.15 -23.97
C LEU A 215 -8.87 19.65 -24.15
N ARG A 216 -7.86 19.14 -23.42
CA ARG A 216 -7.62 17.70 -23.23
C ARG A 216 -8.43 17.24 -22.03
N LEU A 217 -9.29 16.26 -22.26
CA LEU A 217 -10.13 15.63 -21.25
C LEU A 217 -9.76 14.15 -21.17
N PRO A 218 -9.87 13.53 -19.99
CA PRO A 218 -9.63 12.09 -19.84
C PRO A 218 -10.64 11.27 -20.65
N GLU A 219 -10.18 10.12 -21.13
CA GLU A 219 -10.97 9.18 -21.93
C GLU A 219 -12.14 8.63 -21.10
N GLY A 220 -13.35 8.63 -21.67
CA GLY A 220 -14.57 8.13 -21.00
C GLY A 220 -15.63 9.19 -20.65
N LEU A 221 -15.33 10.48 -20.81
CA LEU A 221 -16.30 11.56 -20.57
C LEU A 221 -17.22 11.80 -21.76
N LYS A 222 -18.53 11.90 -21.50
CA LYS A 222 -19.53 12.26 -22.51
C LYS A 222 -19.46 13.77 -22.80
N LEU A 223 -18.95 14.12 -23.96
CA LEU A 223 -18.88 15.52 -24.39
C LEU A 223 -20.29 16.04 -24.74
N PRO A 224 -20.65 17.27 -24.34
CA PRO A 224 -21.93 17.85 -24.72
C PRO A 224 -21.99 18.11 -26.23
N GLY A 225 -22.94 17.46 -26.91
CA GLY A 225 -23.28 17.70 -28.33
C GLY A 225 -22.51 16.86 -29.36
N ASP A 226 -22.12 15.62 -29.01
CA ASP A 226 -21.48 14.63 -29.90
C ASP A 226 -20.22 15.12 -30.63
N LYS A 227 -19.54 16.12 -30.05
CA LYS A 227 -18.29 16.65 -30.61
C LYS A 227 -17.12 15.80 -30.16
N ALA A 228 -16.21 15.46 -31.07
CA ALA A 228 -14.99 14.71 -30.75
C ALA A 228 -13.95 15.52 -29.94
N LYS A 229 -14.02 16.86 -29.99
CA LYS A 229 -13.07 17.78 -29.33
C LYS A 229 -13.83 18.94 -28.68
N MET A 230 -13.40 19.35 -27.49
CA MET A 230 -13.97 20.48 -26.77
C MET A 230 -13.05 21.71 -26.88
N PHE A 231 -13.63 22.84 -27.28
CA PHE A 231 -12.93 24.11 -27.37
C PHE A 231 -13.49 25.09 -26.33
N LEU A 232 -12.59 25.77 -25.62
CA LEU A 232 -12.91 26.87 -24.73
C LEU A 232 -12.84 28.18 -25.52
N LYS A 233 -13.94 28.93 -25.53
CA LYS A 233 -14.03 30.23 -26.20
C LYS A 233 -13.41 31.31 -25.33
N ILE A 234 -12.36 31.93 -25.83
CA ILE A 234 -11.62 33.00 -25.14
C ILE A 234 -11.76 34.28 -25.95
N ARG A 235 -12.15 35.36 -25.27
CA ARG A 235 -12.15 36.71 -25.85
C ARG A 235 -11.13 37.57 -25.13
N ILE A 236 -10.12 38.01 -25.83
CA ILE A 236 -9.20 39.03 -25.34
C ILE A 236 -9.75 40.39 -25.78
N ARG A 237 -9.91 41.32 -24.85
CA ARG A 237 -10.34 42.69 -25.12
C ARG A 237 -9.44 43.69 -24.40
N ARG A 238 -9.41 44.91 -24.93
CA ARG A 238 -8.76 46.04 -24.27
C ARG A 238 -9.41 46.29 -22.91
N LYS A 239 -8.57 46.51 -21.89
CA LYS A 239 -8.97 46.90 -20.54
C LYS A 239 -9.65 48.27 -20.54
#